data_AF-A0AAV6ZS96-F1
#
_entry.id   AF-A0AAV6ZS96-F1
#
_cell.length_a   1.000
_cell.length_b   1.000
_cell.length_c   1.000
_cell.angle_alpha   90.00
_cell.angle_beta   90.00
_cell.angle_gamma   90.00
#
_symmetry.space_group_name_H-M   'P 1'
#
loop_
_entity.id
_entity.type
_entity.pdbx_description
1 polymer ?
#
loop_
_entity_poly.entity_id
_entity_poly.type
_entity_poly.pdbx_seq_one_letter_code
_entity_poly.pdbx_strand_id
1 'polypeptide(L)'
;MTLDVSFQTRSLMCFTVEGKFKEMKMSCHKTSFIPFRRTFIIVPASGDRAQILNDQMVILNSYVILHNSKSVLATCDQAPPSAADERVRSLSIYTGMKQDWALKCLQDNNWDVQQARTTFQLLKAQGRIPPQAFEAEESPTTTDISG
;
A
#
# COMPACT_ATOMS: atom_id res chain seq x y z
N MET A 1 -10.55 10.68 12.51
CA MET A 1 -10.13 12.00 12.03
C MET A 1 -9.80 12.83 13.25
N THR A 2 -8.71 13.58 13.21
CA THR A 2 -8.34 14.54 14.26
C THR A 2 -8.30 15.92 13.64
N LEU A 3 -8.60 16.95 14.44
CA LEU A 3 -8.56 18.35 14.04
C LEU A 3 -7.75 19.11 15.09
N ASP A 4 -6.73 19.82 14.64
CA ASP A 4 -5.86 20.64 15.45
C ASP A 4 -5.95 22.10 15.01
N VAL A 5 -6.18 23.03 15.93
CA VAL A 5 -6.27 24.47 15.65
C VAL A 5 -4.95 25.11 16.03
N SER A 6 -4.13 25.46 15.04
CA SER A 6 -2.79 26.00 15.26
C SER A 6 -2.80 27.49 15.56
N PHE A 7 -3.79 28.23 15.06
CA PHE A 7 -3.90 29.68 15.25
C PHE A 7 -5.34 30.17 15.04
N GLN A 8 -5.82 31.08 15.90
CA GLN A 8 -7.16 31.67 15.79
C GLN A 8 -7.17 33.15 16.20
N THR A 9 -7.84 33.96 15.37
CA THR A 9 -8.17 35.37 15.63
C THR A 9 -9.63 35.64 15.27
N ARG A 10 -10.09 36.88 15.40
CA ARG A 10 -11.45 37.28 14.99
C ARG A 10 -11.67 37.22 13.48
N SER A 11 -10.61 37.38 12.68
CA SER A 11 -10.71 37.50 11.22
C SER A 11 -10.07 36.33 10.47
N LEU A 12 -9.38 35.42 11.15
CA LEU A 12 -8.64 34.32 10.53
C LEU A 12 -8.50 33.13 11.48
N MET A 13 -8.61 31.92 10.94
CA MET A 13 -8.35 30.67 11.65
C MET A 13 -7.50 29.74 10.77
N CYS A 14 -6.48 29.12 11.36
CA CYS A 14 -5.65 28.09 10.75
C CYS A 14 -5.84 26.78 11.51
N PHE A 15 -6.15 25.71 10.80
CA PHE A 15 -6.33 24.39 11.40
C PHE A 15 -5.88 23.27 10.46
N THR A 16 -5.49 22.15 11.05
CA THR A 16 -5.03 20.95 10.37
C THR A 16 -5.96 19.80 10.65
N VAL A 17 -6.39 19.11 9.60
CA VAL A 17 -7.17 17.88 9.67
C VAL A 17 -6.28 16.71 9.30
N GLU A 18 -6.18 15.72 10.19
CA GLU A 18 -5.55 14.44 9.86
C GLU A 18 -6.60 13.33 9.79
N GLY A 19 -6.44 12.48 8.79
CA GLY A 19 -7.39 11.41 8.56
C GLY A 19 -6.89 10.39 7.55
N LYS A 20 -7.80 9.53 7.12
CA LYS A 20 -7.58 8.57 6.05
C LYS A 20 -8.82 8.50 5.17
N PHE A 21 -8.64 8.41 3.86
CA PHE A 21 -9.75 8.20 2.93
C PHE A 21 -9.52 6.94 2.11
N LYS A 22 -10.60 6.33 1.63
CA LYS A 22 -10.55 5.18 0.74
C LYS A 22 -10.64 5.67 -0.70
N GLU A 23 -9.65 5.36 -1.52
CA GLU A 23 -9.72 5.65 -2.96
C GLU A 23 -10.71 4.71 -3.63
N MET A 24 -11.71 5.26 -4.32
CA MET A 24 -12.71 4.48 -5.07
C MET A 24 -12.16 4.12 -6.46
N LYS A 25 -11.34 3.08 -6.54
CA LYS A 25 -10.97 2.50 -7.84
C LYS A 25 -12.14 1.69 -8.39
N MET A 26 -12.50 1.91 -9.66
CA MET A 26 -13.54 1.12 -10.35
C MET A 26 -13.18 -0.38 -10.49
N SER A 27 -11.92 -0.76 -10.24
CA SER A 27 -11.47 -2.16 -10.36
C SER A 27 -10.28 -2.49 -9.44
N CYS A 28 -10.44 -2.44 -8.12
CA CYS A 28 -9.61 -3.30 -7.25
C CYS A 28 -10.21 -3.52 -5.85
N HIS A 29 -10.20 -4.77 -5.39
CA HIS A 29 -10.67 -5.20 -4.07
C HIS A 29 -9.66 -4.98 -2.93
N LYS A 30 -8.64 -4.13 -3.10
CA LYS A 30 -7.76 -3.69 -2.01
C LYS A 30 -8.19 -2.31 -1.53
N THR A 31 -8.87 -2.24 -0.39
CA THR A 31 -9.21 -0.97 0.26
C THR A 31 -7.95 -0.40 0.91
N SER A 32 -7.10 0.26 0.13
CA SER A 32 -6.02 1.06 0.70
C SER A 32 -6.64 2.33 1.27
N PHE A 33 -6.61 2.46 2.60
CA PHE A 33 -6.87 3.74 3.23
C PHE A 33 -5.61 4.59 3.08
N ILE A 34 -5.75 5.73 2.41
CA ILE A 34 -4.69 6.69 2.16
C ILE A 34 -4.71 7.70 3.32
N PRO A 35 -3.69 7.74 4.19
CA PRO A 35 -3.60 8.77 5.21
C PRO A 35 -3.32 10.12 4.57
N PHE A 36 -3.91 11.17 5.13
CA PHE A 36 -3.72 12.53 4.67
C PHE A 36 -3.60 13.49 5.85
N ARG A 37 -2.92 14.59 5.60
CA ARG A 37 -2.92 15.80 6.42
C ARG A 37 -3.34 16.96 5.53
N ARG A 38 -4.39 17.70 5.91
CA ARG A 38 -4.87 18.85 5.15
C ARG A 38 -4.94 20.07 6.05
N THR A 39 -4.23 21.12 5.69
CA THR A 39 -4.19 22.40 6.44
C THR A 39 -5.05 23.43 5.71
N PHE A 40 -5.90 24.11 6.46
CA PHE A 40 -6.73 25.19 5.96
C PHE A 40 -6.41 26.49 6.67
N ILE A 41 -6.44 27.59 5.91
CA ILE A 41 -6.56 28.94 6.46
C ILE A 41 -7.91 29.48 6.01
N ILE A 42 -8.77 29.82 6.96
CA ILE A 42 -10.12 30.32 6.70
C ILE A 42 -10.30 31.71 7.30
N VAL A 43 -11.23 32.47 6.73
CA VAL A 43 -11.74 33.74 7.29
C VAL A 43 -13.25 33.67 7.48
N PRO A 44 -13.83 34.34 8.49
CA PRO A 44 -15.28 34.42 8.63
C PRO A 44 -15.91 35.12 7.42
N ALA A 45 -17.04 34.60 6.95
CA ALA A 45 -17.89 35.22 5.94
C ALA A 45 -19.19 35.74 6.59
N SER A 46 -20.10 36.30 5.80
CA SER A 46 -21.42 36.72 6.30
C SER A 46 -22.20 35.52 6.85
N GLY A 47 -22.71 35.64 8.08
CA GLY A 47 -23.45 34.59 8.79
C GLY A 47 -22.53 33.48 9.31
N ASP A 48 -23.06 32.26 9.47
CA ASP A 48 -22.33 31.08 9.96
C ASP A 48 -21.48 30.40 8.87
N ARG A 49 -20.81 31.21 8.05
CA ARG A 49 -20.02 30.75 6.91
C ARG A 49 -18.56 31.14 7.09
N ALA A 50 -17.67 30.37 6.46
CA ALA A 50 -16.26 30.70 6.36
C ALA A 50 -15.80 30.58 4.90
N GLN A 51 -14.82 31.38 4.52
CA GLN A 51 -14.14 31.30 3.22
C GLN A 51 -12.77 30.67 3.40
N ILE A 52 -12.43 29.71 2.54
CA ILE A 52 -11.10 29.08 2.52
C ILE A 52 -10.18 29.99 1.71
N LEU A 53 -9.14 30.54 2.36
CA LEU A 53 -8.09 31.31 1.71
C LEU A 53 -6.97 30.41 1.19
N ASN A 54 -6.56 29.44 2.01
CA ASN A 54 -5.52 28.49 1.66
C ASN A 54 -5.97 27.07 2.00
N ASP A 55 -5.57 26.14 1.13
CA ASP A 55 -5.81 24.72 1.25
C ASP A 55 -4.57 23.95 0.79
N GLN A 56 -3.91 23.29 1.72
CA GLN A 56 -2.74 22.47 1.43
C GLN A 56 -3.00 21.03 1.89
N MET A 57 -2.99 20.10 0.94
CA MET A 57 -3.15 18.67 1.20
C MET A 57 -1.82 17.94 1.02
N VAL A 58 -1.46 17.10 1.99
CA VAL A 58 -0.33 16.18 1.94
C VAL A 58 -0.88 14.76 2.03
N ILE A 59 -0.60 13.96 1.00
CA ILE A 59 -0.85 12.52 1.00
C ILE A 59 0.38 11.83 1.60
N LEU A 60 0.18 11.07 2.67
CA LEU A 60 1.25 10.30 3.30
C LEU A 60 1.35 8.95 2.58
N ASN A 61 2.54 8.60 2.10
CA ASN A 61 2.76 7.31 1.46
C ASN A 61 2.48 6.19 2.47
N SER A 62 1.42 5.40 2.21
CA SER A 62 1.03 4.28 3.07
C SER A 62 2.05 3.15 3.10
N TYR A 63 3.00 3.10 2.15
CA TYR A 63 4.11 2.16 2.15
C TYR A 63 5.02 2.32 3.40
N VAL A 64 5.19 3.57 3.87
CA VAL A 64 6.08 3.87 5.03
C VAL A 64 5.39 3.57 6.37
N ILE A 65 4.05 3.65 6.43
CA ILE A 65 3.27 3.33 7.64
C ILE A 65 3.25 1.81 7.92
N LEU A 66 3.36 0.97 6.89
CA LEU A 66 3.47 -0.48 7.01
C LEU A 66 4.84 -0.94 7.55
N HIS A 67 5.91 -0.19 7.31
CA HIS A 67 7.24 -0.54 7.80
C HIS A 67 7.55 0.01 9.20
N ASN A 68 6.85 1.06 9.66
CA ASN A 68 7.06 1.65 10.99
C ASN A 68 6.05 1.20 12.06
N SER A 69 5.12 0.31 11.72
CA SER A 69 4.18 -0.33 12.66
C SER A 69 4.64 -1.72 13.11
N LYS A 70 5.95 -1.98 13.10
CA LYS A 70 6.57 -3.12 13.81
C LYS A 70 6.92 -2.71 15.25
N SER A 71 5.89 -2.45 16.05
CA SER A 71 5.92 -2.33 17.52
C SER A 71 4.51 -1.86 17.89
N VAL A 72 3.58 -2.74 18.26
CA VAL A 72 3.54 -3.40 19.56
C VAL A 72 2.86 -4.76 19.44
N LEU A 73 3.36 -5.71 20.22
CA LEU A 73 2.85 -7.08 20.39
C LEU A 73 1.33 -7.13 20.61
N ALA A 74 0.62 -7.86 19.75
CA ALA A 74 -0.62 -8.56 20.08
C ALA A 74 -0.87 -9.68 19.06
N THR A 75 -0.47 -10.87 19.48
CA THR A 75 -1.13 -12.18 19.36
C THR A 75 -2.19 -12.37 18.25
N CYS A 76 -1.94 -13.37 17.40
CA CYS A 76 -2.90 -14.23 16.72
C CYS A 76 -4.34 -13.72 16.61
N ASP A 77 -4.71 -13.17 15.46
CA ASP A 77 -6.06 -13.33 14.94
C ASP A 77 -6.01 -13.44 13.42
N GLN A 78 -6.32 -14.64 12.93
CA GLN A 78 -6.47 -14.89 11.50
C GLN A 78 -7.72 -14.16 11.01
N ALA A 79 -7.52 -12.95 10.48
CA ALA A 79 -8.45 -12.45 9.48
C ALA A 79 -8.47 -13.49 8.35
N PRO A 80 -9.65 -13.96 7.89
CA PRO A 80 -9.72 -14.95 6.82
C PRO A 80 -8.92 -14.41 5.63
N PRO A 81 -7.96 -15.18 5.08
CA PRO A 81 -7.22 -14.73 3.92
C PRO A 81 -8.24 -14.37 2.85
N SER A 82 -8.14 -13.15 2.30
CA SER A 82 -9.02 -12.81 1.19
C SER A 82 -8.81 -13.85 0.10
N ALA A 83 -9.86 -14.20 -0.66
CA ALA A 83 -9.74 -15.19 -1.72
C ALA A 83 -8.62 -14.84 -2.74
N ALA A 84 -8.22 -13.57 -2.83
CA ALA A 84 -7.05 -13.13 -3.59
C ALA A 84 -5.71 -13.52 -2.92
N ASP A 85 -5.56 -13.30 -1.62
CA ASP A 85 -4.35 -13.67 -0.88
C ASP A 85 -4.17 -15.20 -0.82
N GLU A 86 -5.26 -15.95 -0.76
CA GLU A 86 -5.23 -17.41 -0.86
C GLU A 86 -4.80 -17.90 -2.25
N ARG A 87 -5.27 -17.25 -3.32
CA ARG A 87 -4.82 -17.56 -4.69
C ARG A 87 -3.34 -17.26 -4.90
N VAL A 88 -2.86 -16.10 -4.41
CA VAL A 88 -1.43 -15.74 -4.48
C VAL A 88 -0.59 -16.72 -3.68
N ARG A 89 -1.00 -17.05 -2.45
CA ARG A 89 -0.30 -18.00 -1.59
C ARG A 89 -0.27 -19.41 -2.20
N SER A 90 -1.40 -19.91 -2.69
CA SER A 90 -1.49 -21.24 -3.30
C SER A 90 -0.68 -21.35 -4.59
N LEU A 91 -0.61 -20.29 -5.41
CA LEU A 91 0.24 -20.27 -6.59
C LEU A 91 1.73 -20.17 -6.23
N SER A 92 2.10 -19.33 -5.25
CA SER A 92 3.47 -19.22 -4.76
C SER A 92 3.99 -20.56 -4.21
N ILE A 93 3.18 -21.26 -3.40
CA ILE A 93 3.52 -22.60 -2.90
C ILE A 93 3.67 -23.60 -4.05
N TYR A 94 2.75 -23.58 -5.03
CA TYR A 94 2.77 -24.52 -6.16
C TYR A 94 4.00 -24.34 -7.05
N THR A 95 4.38 -23.09 -7.31
CA THR A 95 5.44 -22.74 -8.25
C THR A 95 6.81 -22.63 -7.61
N GLY A 96 6.86 -22.39 -6.29
CA GLY A 96 8.08 -22.09 -5.55
C GLY A 96 8.56 -20.64 -5.68
N MET A 97 7.82 -19.78 -6.41
CA MET A 97 8.21 -18.38 -6.62
C MET A 97 7.76 -17.48 -5.46
N LYS A 98 8.41 -16.31 -5.30
CA LYS A 98 7.98 -15.30 -4.32
C LYS A 98 6.54 -14.85 -4.55
N GLN A 99 5.87 -14.40 -3.50
CA GLN A 99 4.48 -13.95 -3.58
C GLN A 99 4.28 -12.78 -4.55
N ASP A 100 5.26 -11.89 -4.70
CA ASP A 100 5.18 -10.77 -5.67
C ASP A 100 5.16 -11.25 -7.12
N TRP A 101 5.93 -12.31 -7.41
CA TRP A 101 5.94 -12.95 -8.74
C TRP A 101 4.67 -13.78 -8.97
N ALA A 102 4.17 -14.45 -7.93
CA ALA A 102 2.90 -15.19 -8.01
C ALA A 102 1.72 -14.22 -8.23
N LEU A 103 1.75 -13.05 -7.59
CA LEU A 103 0.77 -11.98 -7.80
C LEU A 103 0.81 -11.47 -9.25
N LYS A 104 2.01 -11.18 -9.78
CA LYS A 104 2.17 -10.75 -11.17
C LYS A 104 1.67 -11.81 -12.16
N CYS A 105 2.01 -13.07 -11.92
CA CYS A 105 1.56 -14.19 -12.74
C CYS A 105 0.02 -14.30 -12.75
N LEU A 106 -0.65 -14.11 -11.61
CA LEU A 106 -2.11 -14.06 -11.55
C LEU A 106 -2.69 -12.84 -12.28
N GLN A 107 -2.07 -11.67 -12.15
CA GLN A 107 -2.53 -10.46 -12.85
C GLN A 107 -2.47 -10.61 -14.38
N ASP A 108 -1.37 -11.15 -14.89
CA ASP A 108 -1.16 -11.37 -16.32
C ASP A 108 -2.08 -12.47 -16.89
N ASN A 109 -2.66 -13.32 -16.03
CA ASN A 109 -3.57 -14.41 -16.38
C ASN A 109 -4.99 -14.17 -15.83
N ASN A 110 -5.44 -12.90 -15.77
CA ASN A 110 -6.81 -12.51 -15.39
C ASN A 110 -7.30 -13.08 -14.05
N TRP A 111 -6.39 -13.32 -13.10
CA TRP A 111 -6.65 -13.95 -11.80
C TRP A 111 -7.15 -15.40 -11.85
N ASP A 112 -7.02 -16.06 -13.00
CA ASP A 112 -7.29 -17.49 -13.15
C ASP A 112 -6.08 -18.31 -12.69
N VAL A 113 -6.25 -19.06 -11.60
CA VAL A 113 -5.18 -19.88 -11.01
C VAL A 113 -4.77 -21.03 -11.93
N GLN A 114 -5.70 -21.64 -12.67
CA GLN A 114 -5.38 -22.75 -13.56
C GLN A 114 -4.64 -22.26 -14.80
N GLN A 115 -5.05 -21.11 -15.34
CA GLN A 115 -4.34 -20.46 -16.44
C GLN A 115 -2.94 -20.03 -15.99
N ALA A 116 -2.81 -19.39 -14.83
CA ALA A 116 -1.50 -18.98 -14.28
C ALA A 116 -0.55 -20.17 -14.06
N ARG A 117 -1.05 -21.31 -13.57
CA ARG A 117 -0.25 -22.55 -13.42
C ARG A 117 0.22 -23.09 -14.76
N THR A 118 -0.65 -23.10 -15.76
CA THR A 118 -0.32 -23.59 -17.11
C THR A 118 0.72 -22.69 -17.76
N THR A 119 0.52 -21.38 -17.70
CA THR A 119 1.46 -20.36 -18.20
C THR A 119 2.82 -20.46 -17.49
N PHE A 120 2.82 -20.68 -16.17
CA PHE A 120 4.04 -20.92 -15.41
C PHE A 120 4.80 -22.16 -15.90
N GLN A 121 4.14 -23.31 -16.05
CA GLN A 121 4.78 -24.54 -16.52
C GLN A 121 5.39 -24.35 -17.91
N LEU A 122 4.67 -23.67 -18.81
CA LEU A 122 5.15 -23.34 -20.14
C LEU A 122 6.40 -22.46 -20.10
N LEU A 123 6.37 -21.36 -19.33
CA LEU A 123 7.51 -20.45 -19.19
C LEU A 123 8.70 -21.13 -18.51
N LYS A 124 8.45 -22.03 -17.55
CA LYS A 124 9.48 -22.83 -16.87
C LYS A 124 10.15 -23.78 -17.85
N ALA A 125 9.38 -24.48 -18.69
CA ALA A 125 9.91 -25.37 -19.73
C ALA A 125 10.72 -24.61 -20.79
N GLN A 126 10.34 -23.36 -21.07
CA GLN A 126 11.06 -22.47 -21.99
C GLN A 126 12.28 -21.78 -21.35
N GLY A 127 12.53 -21.95 -20.05
CA GLY A 127 13.60 -21.26 -19.33
C GLY A 127 13.43 -19.74 -19.26
N ARG A 128 12.20 -19.24 -19.39
CA ARG A 128 11.88 -17.80 -19.44
C ARG A 128 11.50 -17.19 -18.10
N ILE A 129 11.58 -17.97 -17.02
CA ILE A 129 11.29 -17.47 -15.67
C ILE A 129 12.58 -16.88 -15.09
N PRO A 130 12.60 -15.58 -14.73
CA PRO A 130 13.78 -14.96 -14.16
C PRO A 130 14.19 -15.65 -12.84
N PRO A 131 15.49 -15.90 -12.59
CA PRO A 131 15.98 -16.49 -11.34
C PRO A 131 15.55 -15.72 -10.07
N GLN A 132 15.41 -14.39 -10.19
CA GLN A 132 14.95 -13.50 -9.12
C GLN A 132 13.52 -13.82 -8.64
N ALA A 133 12.76 -14.61 -9.40
CA ALA A 133 11.47 -15.12 -8.99
C ALA A 133 11.57 -16.15 -7.85
N PHE A 134 12.74 -16.76 -7.66
CA PHE A 134 12.98 -17.86 -6.72
C PHE A 134 14.05 -17.54 -5.65
N GLU A 135 14.96 -16.60 -5.92
CA GLU A 135 16.06 -16.25 -5.01
C GLU A 135 15.56 -15.54 -3.76
N ALA A 136 15.88 -16.02 -2.55
CA ALA A 136 15.74 -15.20 -1.35
C ALA A 136 16.68 -13.98 -1.47
N GLU A 137 16.23 -12.79 -1.04
CA GLU A 137 17.03 -11.55 -1.05
C GLU A 137 18.46 -11.83 -0.57
N GLU A 138 19.43 -11.87 -1.48
CA GLU A 138 20.84 -11.95 -1.10
C GLU A 138 21.26 -10.59 -0.55
N SER A 139 21.66 -10.60 0.71
CA SER A 139 22.39 -9.50 1.35
C SER A 139 23.57 -9.07 0.48
N PRO A 140 23.86 -7.76 0.34
CA PRO A 140 25.00 -7.32 -0.43
C PRO A 140 26.29 -7.90 0.18
N THR A 141 26.91 -8.81 -0.55
CA THR A 141 28.27 -9.29 -0.28
C THR A 141 29.22 -8.11 -0.42
N THR A 142 29.56 -7.48 0.70
CA THR A 142 30.69 -6.57 0.79
C THR A 142 31.94 -7.41 0.56
N THR A 143 32.40 -7.47 -0.69
CA THR A 143 33.75 -7.93 -1.01
C THR A 143 34.71 -6.90 -0.44
N ASP A 144 35.26 -7.24 0.72
CA ASP A 144 36.34 -6.54 1.41
C ASP A 144 37.56 -6.47 0.47
N ILE A 145 37.99 -5.26 0.13
CA ILE A 145 39.19 -5.02 -0.68
C ILE A 145 40.38 -5.14 0.28
N SER A 146 41.03 -6.30 0.26
CA SER A 146 42.38 -6.49 0.81
C SER A 146 43.35 -6.78 -0.33
N GLY A 147 44.35 -5.90 -0.52
CA GLY A 147 45.44 -6.06 -1.48
C GLY A 147 46.03 -4.74 -1.90
#